data_AF-A0A960BU77-F1
#
_entry.id   AF-A0A960BU77-F1
#
_cell.length_a   1.000
_cell.length_b   1.000
_cell.length_c   1.000
_cell.angle_alpha   90.00
_cell.angle_beta   90.00
_cell.angle_gamma   90.00
#
_symmetry.space_group_name_H-M   'P 1'
#
loop_
_entity.id
_entity.type
_entity.pdbx_description
1 polymer ?
#
loop_
_entity_poly.entity_id
_entity_poly.type
_entity_poly.pdbx_seq_one_letter_code
_entity_poly.pdbx_strand_id
1 'polypeptide(L)'
;LPPLAQRLATDFSGDPRFDNPRAVQIRLPGFDQASLDELGWRVRDLYCADADPRVAGVVDDAYLKDFSRALAGEMGGKVGVAPRVFLKKLVADVLDRVDQFPDFDPRRDYQLTVRRQDLTSDEWAALSVDDVALDVGDE
;
A
#
# COMPACT_ATOMS: atom_id res chain seq x y z
N LEU A 1 -26.41 16.44 -26.17
CA LEU A 1 -25.10 15.74 -26.03
C LEU A 1 -25.21 14.80 -24.84
N PRO A 2 -24.65 13.58 -24.91
CA PRO A 2 -24.60 12.70 -23.75
C PRO A 2 -23.81 13.34 -22.59
N PRO A 3 -24.07 12.94 -21.33
CA PRO A 3 -23.38 13.46 -20.15
C PRO A 3 -21.86 13.34 -20.25
N LEU A 4 -21.13 14.25 -19.59
CA LEU A 4 -19.66 14.27 -19.63
C LEU A 4 -19.06 12.92 -19.21
N ALA A 5 -19.60 12.27 -18.18
CA ALA A 5 -19.14 10.97 -17.70
C ALA A 5 -19.13 9.91 -18.83
N GLN A 6 -20.19 9.88 -19.65
CA GLN A 6 -20.31 8.94 -20.76
C GLN A 6 -19.33 9.24 -21.91
N ARG A 7 -18.90 10.51 -22.03
CA ARG A 7 -17.92 10.95 -23.03
C ARG A 7 -16.47 10.74 -22.57
N LEU A 8 -16.23 10.65 -21.27
CA LEU A 8 -14.92 10.37 -20.67
C LEU A 8 -14.74 8.89 -20.32
N ALA A 9 -15.78 8.07 -20.49
CA ALA A 9 -15.77 6.66 -20.17
C ALA A 9 -14.67 5.95 -20.98
N THR A 10 -13.78 5.27 -20.26
CA THR A 10 -12.73 4.42 -20.82
C THR A 10 -13.04 2.99 -20.40
N ASP A 11 -12.98 2.06 -21.35
CA ASP A 11 -13.24 0.64 -21.09
C ASP A 11 -11.97 -0.02 -20.51
N PHE A 12 -12.11 -0.58 -19.31
CA PHE A 12 -11.04 -1.30 -18.59
C PHE A 12 -11.33 -2.82 -18.48
N SER A 13 -12.28 -3.35 -19.26
CA SER A 13 -12.64 -4.78 -19.26
C SER A 13 -11.56 -5.68 -19.88
N GLY A 14 -10.68 -5.11 -20.71
CA GLY A 14 -9.57 -5.82 -21.34
C GLY A 14 -8.37 -6.07 -20.41
N ASP A 15 -7.36 -6.77 -20.95
CA ASP A 15 -6.10 -7.04 -20.25
C ASP A 15 -5.37 -5.72 -19.91
N PRO A 16 -5.13 -5.43 -18.61
CA PRO A 16 -4.53 -4.18 -18.16
C PRO A 16 -3.19 -3.84 -18.81
N ARG A 17 -2.45 -4.85 -19.29
CA ARG A 17 -1.14 -4.65 -19.95
C ARG A 17 -1.24 -3.87 -21.25
N PHE A 18 -2.43 -3.83 -21.86
CA PHE A 18 -2.69 -3.14 -23.12
C PHE A 18 -3.57 -1.89 -22.94
N ASP A 19 -3.77 -1.43 -21.71
CA ASP A 19 -4.46 -0.17 -21.45
C ASP A 19 -3.75 0.98 -22.18
N ASN A 20 -4.53 1.87 -22.80
CA ASN A 20 -3.98 3.00 -23.53
C ASN A 20 -3.51 4.10 -22.55
N PRO A 21 -2.19 4.38 -22.42
CA PRO A 21 -1.69 5.39 -21.49
C PRO A 21 -2.05 6.82 -21.89
N ARG A 22 -2.58 7.01 -23.12
CA ARG A 22 -3.07 8.30 -23.63
C ARG A 22 -4.59 8.41 -23.60
N ALA A 23 -5.29 7.44 -23.02
CA ALA A 23 -6.72 7.55 -22.80
C ALA A 23 -7.03 8.71 -21.84
N VAL A 24 -8.27 9.19 -21.91
CA VAL A 24 -8.72 10.31 -21.06
C VAL A 24 -8.73 9.92 -19.58
N GLN A 25 -8.84 8.61 -19.29
CA GLN A 25 -8.66 8.03 -17.97
C GLN A 25 -7.59 6.93 -18.03
N ILE A 26 -6.83 6.77 -16.96
CA ILE A 26 -5.82 5.72 -16.80
C ILE A 26 -6.26 4.81 -15.65
N ARG A 27 -6.11 3.49 -15.82
CA ARG A 27 -6.34 2.54 -14.72
C ARG A 27 -5.27 2.76 -13.66
N LEU A 28 -5.68 3.02 -12.43
CA LEU A 28 -4.79 3.03 -11.28
C LEU A 28 -4.86 1.64 -10.65
N PRO A 29 -3.89 0.74 -10.93
CA PRO A 29 -3.88 -0.57 -10.29
C PRO A 29 -3.75 -0.39 -8.77
N GLY A 30 -4.30 -1.33 -8.02
CA GLY A 30 -4.02 -1.44 -6.59
C GLY A 30 -2.51 -1.59 -6.36
N PHE A 31 -2.06 -1.20 -5.17
CA PHE A 31 -0.68 -1.46 -4.78
C PHE A 31 -0.45 -2.96 -4.69
N ASP A 32 0.55 -3.46 -5.38
CA ASP A 32 1.04 -4.82 -5.24
C ASP A 32 2.24 -4.88 -4.29
N GLN A 33 2.74 -6.09 -4.03
CA GLN A 33 3.90 -6.32 -3.18
C GLN A 33 5.13 -5.53 -3.65
N ALA A 34 5.37 -5.47 -4.96
CA ALA A 34 6.52 -4.77 -5.52
C ALA A 34 6.42 -3.24 -5.31
N SER A 35 5.21 -2.70 -5.44
CA SER A 35 4.91 -1.29 -5.20
C SER A 35 5.09 -0.92 -3.72
N LEU A 36 4.73 -1.81 -2.79
CA LEU A 36 4.96 -1.61 -1.35
C LEU A 36 6.44 -1.70 -0.98
N ASP A 37 7.19 -2.63 -1.59
CA ASP A 37 8.64 -2.74 -1.40
C ASP A 37 9.33 -1.44 -1.88
N GLU A 38 8.99 -0.96 -3.08
CA GLU A 38 9.52 0.31 -3.61
C GLU A 38 9.15 1.50 -2.72
N LEU A 39 7.88 1.58 -2.30
CA LEU A 39 7.41 2.64 -1.41
C LEU A 39 8.20 2.64 -0.10
N GLY A 40 8.43 1.48 0.49
CA GLY A 40 9.21 1.30 1.71
C GLY A 40 10.63 1.84 1.57
N TRP A 41 11.34 1.46 0.50
CA TRP A 41 12.70 1.94 0.24
C TRP A 41 12.75 3.45 0.06
N ARG A 42 11.88 4.00 -0.81
CA ARG A 42 11.83 5.45 -1.08
C ARG A 42 11.58 6.27 0.17
N VAL A 43 10.65 5.81 1.01
CA VAL A 43 10.29 6.51 2.24
C VAL A 43 11.40 6.43 3.28
N ARG A 44 12.03 5.26 3.47
CA ARG A 44 13.18 5.12 4.36
C ARG A 44 14.33 6.01 3.90
N ASP A 45 14.67 5.99 2.61
CA ASP A 45 15.79 6.77 2.08
C ASP A 45 15.54 8.28 2.24
N LEU A 46 14.29 8.74 2.03
CA LEU A 46 13.90 10.11 2.30
C LEU A 46 13.99 10.46 3.79
N TYR A 47 13.52 9.56 4.66
CA TYR A 47 13.55 9.73 6.11
C TYR A 47 14.99 9.82 6.63
N CYS A 48 15.87 8.95 6.16
CA CYS A 48 17.27 8.87 6.60
C CYS A 48 18.13 10.07 6.19
N ALA A 49 17.62 11.00 5.35
CA ALA A 49 18.36 12.19 4.96
C ALA A 49 18.74 13.08 6.16
N ASP A 50 17.88 13.13 7.18
CA ASP A 50 18.05 13.97 8.38
C ASP A 50 17.94 13.19 9.71
N ALA A 51 17.92 11.85 9.66
CA ALA A 51 17.77 10.98 10.85
C ALA A 51 19.09 10.40 11.35
N ASP A 52 19.08 9.70 12.48
CA ASP A 52 20.24 8.97 12.99
C ASP A 52 20.71 7.90 11.96
N PRO A 53 22.01 7.81 11.64
CA PRO A 53 22.55 6.83 10.69
C PRO A 53 22.19 5.37 11.02
N ARG A 54 21.89 5.06 12.29
CA ARG A 54 21.42 3.74 12.74
C ARG A 54 20.13 3.32 12.04
N VAL A 55 19.24 4.25 11.69
CA VAL A 55 17.94 3.92 11.09
C VAL A 55 18.12 3.10 9.82
N ALA A 56 19.04 3.49 8.94
CA ALA A 56 19.34 2.75 7.70
C ALA A 56 19.94 1.36 7.95
N GLY A 57 20.66 1.17 9.06
CA GLY A 57 21.25 -0.11 9.43
C GLY A 57 20.26 -1.08 10.09
N VAL A 58 19.34 -0.56 10.90
CA VAL A 58 18.32 -1.38 11.59
C VAL A 58 17.15 -1.67 10.66
N VAL A 59 16.68 -0.67 9.93
CA VAL A 59 15.59 -0.75 8.95
C VAL A 59 16.19 -0.98 7.56
N ASP A 60 16.94 -2.07 7.43
CA ASP A 60 17.59 -2.46 6.19
C ASP A 60 16.60 -2.97 5.12
N ASP A 61 17.10 -3.28 3.92
CA ASP A 61 16.28 -3.74 2.80
C ASP A 61 15.56 -5.06 3.12
N ALA A 62 16.20 -5.92 3.93
CA ALA A 62 15.61 -7.18 4.37
C ALA A 62 14.41 -6.93 5.31
N TYR A 63 14.55 -6.02 6.27
CA TYR A 63 13.46 -5.62 7.15
C TYR A 63 12.27 -5.08 6.36
N LEU A 64 12.51 -4.17 5.42
CA LEU A 64 11.43 -3.55 4.63
C LEU A 64 10.68 -4.59 3.80
N LYS A 65 11.39 -5.57 3.22
CA LYS A 65 10.77 -6.66 2.48
C LYS A 65 9.92 -7.57 3.38
N ASP A 66 10.40 -7.87 4.57
CA ASP A 66 9.65 -8.67 5.55
C ASP A 66 8.44 -7.91 6.09
N PHE A 67 8.60 -6.61 6.36
CA PHE A 67 7.53 -5.71 6.80
C PHE A 67 6.42 -5.62 5.76
N SER A 68 6.78 -5.40 4.50
CA SER A 68 5.86 -5.34 3.36
C SER A 68 5.11 -6.65 3.19
N ARG A 69 5.82 -7.80 3.26
CA ARG A 69 5.20 -9.13 3.18
C ARG A 69 4.29 -9.43 4.36
N ALA A 70 4.69 -9.07 5.57
CA ALA A 70 3.88 -9.28 6.77
C ALA A 70 2.58 -8.48 6.66
N LEU A 71 2.65 -7.23 6.19
CA LEU A 71 1.47 -6.41 5.99
C LEU A 71 0.53 -6.96 4.89
N ALA A 72 1.09 -7.48 3.80
CA ALA A 72 0.30 -8.16 2.77
C ALA A 72 -0.27 -9.51 3.26
N GLY A 73 0.45 -10.22 4.13
CA GLY A 73 0.09 -11.53 4.68
C GLY A 73 -0.98 -11.49 5.76
N GLU A 74 -0.95 -10.50 6.66
CA GLU A 74 -1.99 -10.28 7.68
C GLU A 74 -3.38 -10.06 7.07
N MET A 75 -3.44 -9.71 5.78
CA MET A 75 -4.67 -9.46 5.02
C MET A 75 -5.09 -10.66 4.15
N GLY A 76 -4.60 -11.86 4.47
CA GLY A 76 -5.01 -13.10 3.79
C GLY A 76 -4.32 -13.33 2.44
N GLY A 77 -3.15 -12.75 2.22
CA GLY A 77 -2.33 -12.95 1.01
C GLY A 77 -2.88 -12.27 -0.25
N LYS A 78 -3.97 -11.50 -0.13
CA LYS A 78 -4.49 -10.62 -1.17
C LYS A 78 -3.94 -9.22 -0.92
N VAL A 79 -3.20 -8.66 -1.87
CA VAL A 79 -2.61 -7.33 -1.70
C VAL A 79 -3.70 -6.26 -1.88
N GLY A 80 -4.41 -5.98 -0.79
CA GLY A 80 -5.36 -4.88 -0.64
C GLY A 80 -4.93 -3.89 0.45
N VAL A 81 -3.63 -3.85 0.77
CA VAL A 81 -3.09 -2.95 1.79
C VAL A 81 -3.27 -1.51 1.32
N ALA A 82 -3.99 -0.71 2.10
CA ALA A 82 -4.06 0.72 1.89
C ALA A 82 -2.66 1.34 2.05
N PRO A 83 -2.08 2.02 1.03
CA PRO A 83 -0.73 2.60 1.11
C PRO A 83 -0.55 3.52 2.32
N ARG A 84 -1.63 4.21 2.70
CA ARG A 84 -1.70 5.05 3.89
C ARG A 84 -1.40 4.28 5.19
N VAL A 85 -1.92 3.07 5.34
CA VAL A 85 -1.68 2.23 6.53
C VAL A 85 -0.23 1.76 6.56
N PHE A 86 0.30 1.28 5.42
CA PHE A 86 1.71 0.93 5.30
C PHE A 86 2.61 2.07 5.75
N LEU A 87 2.40 3.27 5.21
CA LEU A 87 3.18 4.47 5.55
C LEU A 87 3.07 4.83 7.02
N LYS A 88 1.85 4.82 7.58
CA LYS A 88 1.63 5.16 8.98
C LYS A 88 2.40 4.21 9.90
N LYS A 89 2.32 2.90 9.66
CA LYS A 89 3.01 1.90 10.48
C LYS A 89 4.53 1.99 10.31
N LEU A 90 5.01 2.11 9.07
CA LEU A 90 6.44 2.20 8.80
C LEU A 90 7.07 3.45 9.45
N VAL A 91 6.48 4.62 9.24
CA VAL A 91 7.06 5.87 9.76
C VAL A 91 6.90 5.95 11.27
N ALA A 92 5.66 5.92 11.77
CA ALA A 92 5.37 6.23 13.17
C ALA A 92 5.73 5.09 14.14
N ASP A 93 5.59 3.84 13.72
CA ASP A 93 5.82 2.70 14.61
C ASP A 93 7.21 2.07 14.45
N VAL A 94 7.93 2.34 13.36
CA VAL A 94 9.25 1.78 13.09
C VAL A 94 10.31 2.88 13.00
N LEU A 95 10.31 3.70 11.94
CA LEU A 95 11.38 4.66 11.68
C LEU A 95 11.57 5.63 12.85
N ASP A 96 10.48 6.27 13.28
CA ASP A 96 10.46 7.22 14.39
C ASP A 96 10.97 6.60 15.70
N ARG A 97 10.64 5.34 15.96
CA ARG A 97 11.04 4.66 17.19
C ARG A 97 12.50 4.22 17.15
N VAL A 98 12.98 3.77 16.00
CA VAL A 98 14.40 3.43 15.82
C VAL A 98 15.27 4.69 15.96
N ASP A 99 14.79 5.83 15.45
CA ASP A 99 15.48 7.12 15.55
C ASP A 99 15.50 7.65 16.99
N GLN A 100 14.37 7.58 17.70
CA GLN A 100 14.23 8.14 19.05
C GLN A 100 14.80 7.26 20.17
N PHE A 101 14.83 5.94 19.99
CA PHE A 101 15.17 5.00 21.05
C PHE A 101 16.37 4.12 20.65
N PRO A 102 17.58 4.39 21.16
CA PRO A 102 18.80 3.69 20.78
C PRO A 102 18.79 2.17 21.02
N ASP A 103 17.94 1.68 21.92
CA ASP A 103 17.85 0.25 22.24
C ASP A 103 16.69 -0.47 21.55
N PHE A 104 15.84 0.27 20.83
CA PHE A 104 14.71 -0.30 20.13
C PHE A 104 15.18 -1.11 18.92
N ASP A 105 14.72 -2.35 18.84
CA ASP A 105 14.87 -3.23 17.69
C ASP A 105 13.48 -3.64 17.18
N PRO A 106 13.04 -3.17 16.00
CA PRO A 106 11.70 -3.46 15.51
C PRO A 106 11.48 -4.94 15.19
N ARG A 107 12.54 -5.75 15.03
CA ARG A 107 12.38 -7.20 14.84
C ARG A 107 12.02 -7.94 16.11
N ARG A 108 12.36 -7.37 17.27
CA ARG A 108 12.11 -7.98 18.59
C ARG A 108 10.97 -7.28 19.33
N ASP A 109 10.95 -5.96 19.25
CA ASP A 109 10.19 -5.08 20.15
C ASP A 109 8.91 -4.54 19.48
N TYR A 110 8.71 -4.78 18.17
CA TYR A 110 7.52 -4.40 17.44
C TYR A 110 6.80 -5.62 16.84
N GLN A 111 5.49 -5.67 17.08
CA GLN A 111 4.60 -6.62 16.42
C GLN A 111 3.72 -5.82 15.47
N LEU A 112 3.89 -6.07 14.18
CA LEU A 112 3.01 -5.52 13.17
C LEU A 112 1.60 -6.05 13.41
N THR A 113 0.62 -5.16 13.42
CA THR A 113 -0.80 -5.53 13.52
C THR A 113 -1.64 -4.45 12.85
N VAL A 114 -2.47 -4.85 11.89
CA VAL A 114 -3.50 -3.99 11.28
C VAL A 114 -4.84 -4.22 11.98
N ARG A 115 -5.39 -3.18 12.60
CA ARG A 115 -6.72 -3.24 13.24
C ARG A 115 -7.76 -2.60 12.34
N ARG A 116 -9.03 -2.98 12.49
CA ARG A 116 -10.16 -2.39 11.75
C ARG A 116 -10.18 -0.86 11.81
N GLN A 117 -9.86 -0.29 12.97
CA GLN A 117 -9.82 1.16 13.22
C GLN A 117 -8.70 1.89 12.47
N ASP A 118 -7.67 1.17 12.00
CA ASP A 118 -6.60 1.75 11.20
C ASP A 118 -7.06 1.99 9.75
N LEU A 119 -8.16 1.36 9.33
CA LEU A 119 -8.70 1.35 7.96
C LEU A 119 -9.93 2.27 7.84
N THR A 120 -10.01 3.02 6.74
CA THR A 120 -11.23 3.74 6.37
C THR A 120 -12.35 2.76 5.98
N SER A 121 -13.58 3.26 5.81
CA SER A 121 -14.68 2.43 5.32
C SER A 121 -14.39 1.86 3.93
N ASP A 122 -13.82 2.66 3.04
CA ASP A 122 -13.51 2.25 1.66
C ASP A 122 -12.34 1.27 1.62
N GLU A 123 -11.31 1.47 2.43
CA GLU A 123 -10.18 0.53 2.53
C GLU A 123 -10.64 -0.80 3.13
N TRP A 124 -11.55 -0.77 4.11
CA TRP A 124 -12.16 -1.98 4.65
C TRP A 124 -13.05 -2.69 3.62
N ALA A 125 -13.83 -1.93 2.86
CA ALA A 125 -14.64 -2.48 1.78
C ALA A 125 -13.74 -3.11 0.72
N ALA A 126 -12.67 -2.45 0.26
CA ALA A 126 -11.73 -3.00 -0.71
C ALA A 126 -11.12 -4.35 -0.29
N LEU A 127 -10.89 -4.57 1.00
CA LEU A 127 -10.42 -5.85 1.53
C LEU A 127 -11.49 -6.95 1.54
N SER A 128 -12.76 -6.55 1.58
CA SER A 128 -13.92 -7.44 1.67
C SER A 128 -14.63 -7.64 0.31
N VAL A 129 -14.36 -6.81 -0.70
CA VAL A 129 -15.21 -6.62 -1.90
C VAL A 129 -14.71 -7.33 -3.16
N ASP A 130 -13.59 -8.04 -3.12
CA ASP A 130 -13.13 -8.87 -4.27
C ASP A 130 -14.08 -10.04 -4.64
N ASP A 131 -15.29 -10.13 -4.07
CA ASP A 131 -16.37 -11.05 -4.47
C ASP A 131 -17.59 -10.39 -5.15
N VAL A 132 -17.53 -9.09 -5.53
CA VAL A 132 -18.65 -8.49 -6.27
C VAL A 132 -18.45 -8.64 -7.78
N ALA A 133 -18.94 -9.76 -8.32
CA ALA A 133 -19.34 -9.82 -9.72
C ALA A 133 -20.43 -8.75 -9.93
N LEU A 134 -20.11 -7.71 -10.70
CA LEU A 134 -21.10 -6.73 -11.15
C LEU A 134 -22.04 -7.43 -12.12
N ASP A 135 -23.24 -7.75 -11.65
CA ASP A 135 -24.36 -8.11 -12.50
C ASP A 135 -24.78 -6.86 -13.28
N VAL A 136 -24.42 -6.81 -14.56
CA VAL A 136 -24.90 -5.78 -15.48
C VAL A 136 -26.28 -6.26 -15.92
N GLY A 137 -27.32 -5.81 -15.21
CA GLY A 137 -28.69 -6.05 -15.62
C GLY A 137 -28.92 -5.51 -17.03
N ASP A 138 -29.21 -6.41 -17.97
CA ASP A 138 -29.76 -6.09 -19.28
C ASP A 138 -31.19 -5.54 -19.11
N GLU A 139 -31.39 -4.24 -19.36
CA GLU A 139 -32.66 -3.66 -19.82
C GLU A 139 -32.43 -2.55 -20.85
#